data_AF-B0CA75-F1
#
_entry.id   AF-B0CA75-F1
#
_cell.length_a   1.000
_cell.length_b   1.000
_cell.length_c   1.000
_cell.angle_alpha   90.00
_cell.angle_beta   90.00
_cell.angle_gamma   90.00
#
_symmetry.space_group_name_H-M   'P 1'
#
loop_
_entity.id
_entity.type
_entity.pdbx_description
1 polymer ?
#
loop_
_entity_poly.entity_id
_entity_poly.type
_entity_poly.pdbx_seq_one_letter_code
_entity_poly.pdbx_strand_id
1 'polypeptide(L)'
;MGWPNLRKWPAVMGLGLIGLVVAVLVHFGWVRPNHAALQAPAAQVHPLPAALERWQDPQEQGDYFDQIKVTRVGYLVWSQFPVRVYTQPAPASLPLVQEKWPQAVDQAIQAWQAYFPLEVVTDPNQADITISAVDPTQRSQGRVRSAETRFKLYVDDQQRLSHRCTIQVRANQTETYIAAAVRHELGHALGIWGHSRLKTDALYFSQVRTPAPISARDMNTLKRVYQQPTRLGWPVQQSSDTSAPPAEP
;
A
#
# COMPACT_ATOMS: atom_id res chain seq x y z
N MET A 1 -34.28 -63.89 -47.51
CA MET A 1 -32.94 -64.48 -47.26
C MET A 1 -32.52 -64.01 -45.88
N GLY A 2 -32.37 -64.79 -44.82
CA GLY A 2 -32.40 -66.22 -44.56
C GLY A 2 -31.68 -66.36 -43.22
N TRP A 3 -32.39 -66.74 -42.16
CA TRP A 3 -31.75 -67.30 -40.96
C TRP A 3 -31.15 -68.66 -41.30
N PRO A 4 -30.03 -69.05 -40.66
CA PRO A 4 -30.07 -69.94 -39.48
C PRO A 4 -28.91 -69.60 -38.48
N ASN A 5 -28.66 -70.19 -37.31
CA ASN A 5 -29.29 -71.18 -36.44
C ASN A 5 -28.62 -71.11 -35.06
N LEU A 6 -29.34 -71.58 -34.03
CA LEU A 6 -28.91 -71.83 -32.66
C LEU A 6 -27.64 -72.71 -32.54
N ARG A 7 -26.89 -72.53 -31.44
CA ARG A 7 -26.42 -73.67 -30.62
C ARG A 7 -26.16 -73.28 -29.16
N LYS A 8 -26.88 -73.95 -28.25
CA LYS A 8 -26.66 -73.98 -26.79
C LYS A 8 -25.38 -74.78 -26.48
N TRP A 9 -24.84 -74.69 -25.26
CA TRP A 9 -24.63 -75.82 -24.33
C TRP A 9 -24.10 -75.32 -22.95
N PRO A 10 -24.36 -76.04 -21.84
CA PRO A 10 -24.16 -75.58 -20.45
C PRO A 10 -23.06 -76.34 -19.67
N ALA A 11 -22.58 -75.78 -18.54
CA ALA A 11 -22.05 -76.47 -17.34
C ALA A 11 -21.62 -75.38 -16.32
N VAL A 12 -22.29 -75.14 -15.18
CA VAL A 12 -22.39 -75.90 -13.92
C VAL A 12 -21.13 -75.81 -13.02
N MET A 13 -21.40 -75.32 -11.80
CA MET A 13 -20.78 -75.52 -10.48
C MET A 13 -19.58 -74.67 -10.00
N GLY A 14 -19.75 -74.17 -8.77
CA GLY A 14 -18.67 -73.73 -7.87
C GLY A 14 -19.14 -72.85 -6.71
N LEU A 15 -19.63 -73.45 -5.62
CA LEU A 15 -19.84 -72.81 -4.30
C LEU A 15 -18.51 -72.42 -3.64
N GLY A 16 -18.44 -71.29 -2.93
CA GLY A 16 -17.26 -70.95 -2.12
C GLY A 16 -17.35 -69.64 -1.31
N LEU A 17 -17.97 -69.73 -0.12
CA LEU A 17 -17.63 -69.12 1.18
C LEU A 17 -17.10 -67.66 1.34
N ILE A 18 -17.80 -66.96 2.25
CA ILE A 18 -17.33 -66.09 3.36
C ILE A 18 -16.69 -64.73 3.03
N GLY A 19 -17.27 -63.67 3.63
CA GLY A 19 -16.61 -62.38 3.83
C GLY A 19 -17.53 -61.31 4.41
N LEU A 20 -17.84 -61.40 5.70
CA LEU A 20 -18.53 -60.35 6.46
C LEU A 20 -17.65 -59.09 6.51
N VAL A 21 -18.02 -58.03 5.77
CA VAL A 21 -17.38 -56.71 5.88
C VAL A 21 -18.31 -55.79 6.67
N VAL A 22 -17.97 -55.57 7.93
CA VAL A 22 -18.55 -54.51 8.76
C VAL A 22 -17.98 -53.17 8.27
N ALA A 23 -18.78 -52.41 7.54
CA ALA A 23 -18.45 -51.03 7.19
C ALA A 23 -18.67 -50.13 8.42
N VAL A 24 -17.59 -49.81 9.12
CA VAL A 24 -17.60 -48.73 10.12
C VAL A 24 -17.68 -47.40 9.36
N LEU A 25 -18.88 -46.81 9.35
CA LEU A 25 -19.10 -45.46 8.83
C LEU A 25 -18.50 -44.44 9.80
N VAL A 26 -17.21 -44.18 9.66
CA VAL A 26 -16.56 -43.03 10.31
C VAL A 26 -17.14 -41.76 9.67
N HIS A 27 -18.08 -41.12 10.36
CA HIS A 27 -18.52 -39.78 10.03
C HIS A 27 -17.37 -38.82 10.32
N PHE A 28 -16.49 -38.62 9.33
CA PHE A 28 -15.60 -37.47 9.31
C PHE A 28 -16.48 -36.23 9.12
N GLY A 29 -16.88 -35.63 10.25
CA GLY A 29 -17.40 -34.28 10.27
C GLY A 29 -16.38 -33.37 9.60
N TRP A 30 -16.74 -32.83 8.44
CA TRP A 30 -15.97 -31.78 7.80
C TRP A 30 -16.02 -30.56 8.70
N VAL A 31 -15.01 -30.39 9.57
CA VAL A 31 -14.76 -29.13 10.24
C VAL A 31 -14.41 -28.13 9.14
N ARG A 32 -15.39 -27.36 8.69
CA ARG A 32 -15.11 -26.19 7.85
C ARG A 32 -14.30 -25.24 8.74
N PRO A 33 -13.06 -24.87 8.36
CA PRO A 33 -12.36 -23.83 9.09
C PRO A 33 -13.21 -22.57 9.00
N ASN A 34 -13.67 -22.07 10.17
CA ASN A 34 -14.26 -20.75 10.28
C ASN A 34 -13.15 -19.74 9.97
N HIS A 35 -12.99 -19.39 8.70
CA HIS A 35 -12.19 -18.24 8.32
C HIS A 35 -13.02 -17.00 8.66
N ALA A 36 -12.85 -16.47 9.87
CA ALA A 36 -13.38 -15.16 10.20
C ALA A 36 -12.86 -14.16 9.15
N ALA A 37 -13.76 -13.57 8.37
CA ALA A 37 -13.40 -12.57 7.39
C ALA A 37 -13.03 -11.27 8.14
N LEU A 38 -11.84 -10.74 7.87
CA LEU A 38 -11.45 -9.43 8.40
C LEU A 38 -12.21 -8.33 7.68
N GLN A 39 -13.00 -7.57 8.42
CA GLN A 39 -13.71 -6.39 7.94
C GLN A 39 -12.86 -5.13 8.18
N ALA A 40 -12.83 -4.26 7.18
CA ALA A 40 -12.12 -2.99 7.28
C ALA A 40 -12.77 -2.09 8.35
N PRO A 41 -11.98 -1.41 9.20
CA PRO A 41 -12.51 -0.53 10.24
C PRO A 41 -13.32 0.63 9.66
N ALA A 42 -14.20 1.19 10.48
CA ALA A 42 -14.85 2.46 10.17
C ALA A 42 -13.81 3.59 10.07
N ALA A 43 -14.06 4.56 9.18
CA ALA A 43 -13.17 5.71 9.02
C ALA A 43 -13.33 6.68 10.20
N GLN A 44 -12.21 7.09 10.80
CA GLN A 44 -12.17 8.01 11.94
C GLN A 44 -10.98 8.97 11.79
N VAL A 45 -11.03 10.11 12.50
CA VAL A 45 -9.99 11.14 12.48
C VAL A 45 -8.91 10.82 13.50
N HIS A 46 -7.64 10.95 13.12
CA HIS A 46 -6.50 10.86 14.05
C HIS A 46 -6.18 12.22 14.66
N PRO A 47 -5.57 12.27 15.86
CA PRO A 47 -4.95 13.50 16.33
C PRO A 47 -3.86 13.97 15.36
N LEU A 48 -3.71 15.27 15.19
CA LEU A 48 -2.65 15.83 14.35
C LEU A 48 -1.27 15.52 14.97
N PRO A 49 -0.24 15.20 14.16
CA PRO A 49 1.12 15.21 14.66
C PRO A 49 1.50 16.61 15.12
N ALA A 50 2.27 16.70 16.21
CA ALA A 50 2.57 17.98 16.87
C ALA A 50 3.15 19.06 15.94
N ALA A 51 3.89 18.67 14.90
CA ALA A 51 4.40 19.60 13.90
C ALA A 51 3.28 20.24 13.04
N LEU A 52 2.29 19.46 12.61
CA LEU A 52 1.13 19.97 11.84
C LEU A 52 0.14 20.73 12.72
N GLU A 53 0.00 20.33 13.99
CA GLU A 53 -0.83 21.07 14.95
C GLU A 53 -0.32 22.50 15.13
N ARG A 54 1.00 22.66 15.34
CA ARG A 54 1.68 23.96 15.51
C ARG A 54 1.85 24.75 14.21
N TRP A 55 1.72 24.11 13.05
CA TRP A 55 1.82 24.79 11.76
C TRP A 55 0.78 25.90 11.65
N GLN A 56 1.25 27.08 11.27
CA GLN A 56 0.45 28.27 11.00
C GLN A 56 0.91 28.89 9.69
N ASP A 57 -0.02 29.47 8.95
CA ASP A 57 0.25 30.26 7.76
C ASP A 57 -0.31 31.67 7.95
N PRO A 58 0.48 32.59 8.55
CA PRO A 58 0.02 33.96 8.82
C PRO A 58 -0.33 34.76 7.57
N GLN A 59 0.14 34.31 6.40
CA GLN A 59 -0.13 34.97 5.12
C GLN A 59 -1.37 34.41 4.42
N GLU A 60 -2.04 33.42 5.01
CA GLU A 60 -3.26 32.80 4.49
C GLU A 60 -3.15 32.45 3.00
N GLN A 61 -2.05 31.82 2.60
CA GLN A 61 -1.76 31.48 1.21
C GLN A 61 -2.72 30.42 0.63
N GLY A 62 -3.59 29.87 1.49
CA GLY A 62 -4.61 28.88 1.14
C GLY A 62 -4.03 27.48 0.99
N ASP A 63 -4.82 26.59 0.40
CA ASP A 63 -4.45 25.20 0.13
C ASP A 63 -4.92 24.78 -1.27
N TYR A 64 -4.74 23.51 -1.60
CA TYR A 64 -5.31 22.87 -2.79
C TYR A 64 -5.95 21.53 -2.42
N PHE A 65 -6.62 21.48 -1.27
CA PHE A 65 -7.24 20.27 -0.75
C PHE A 65 -8.32 19.71 -1.69
N ASP A 66 -8.97 20.57 -2.47
CA ASP A 66 -9.92 20.21 -3.53
C ASP A 66 -9.29 19.40 -4.68
N GLN A 67 -7.95 19.40 -4.80
CA GLN A 67 -7.21 18.58 -5.75
C GLN A 67 -6.79 17.21 -5.19
N ILE A 68 -7.09 16.93 -3.92
CA ILE A 68 -6.72 15.67 -3.25
C ILE A 68 -7.72 14.58 -3.59
N LYS A 69 -7.19 13.42 -3.98
CA LYS A 69 -8.00 12.26 -4.36
C LYS A 69 -8.22 11.38 -3.14
N VAL A 70 -9.48 11.08 -2.88
CA VAL A 70 -9.88 10.08 -1.88
C VAL A 70 -9.51 8.68 -2.39
N THR A 71 -8.97 7.85 -1.50
CA THR A 71 -8.61 6.46 -1.78
C THR A 71 -9.63 5.49 -1.18
N ARG A 72 -9.45 4.19 -1.41
CA ARG A 72 -10.30 3.14 -0.81
C ARG A 72 -10.30 3.11 0.73
N VAL A 73 -9.35 3.79 1.39
CA VAL A 73 -9.27 3.90 2.86
C VAL A 73 -9.66 5.29 3.36
N GLY A 74 -10.19 6.16 2.50
CA GLY A 74 -10.31 7.59 2.77
C GLY A 74 -9.01 8.30 2.39
N TYR A 75 -8.45 9.09 3.31
CA TYR A 75 -7.19 9.79 3.08
C TYR A 75 -6.00 8.98 3.59
N LEU A 76 -4.85 9.13 2.94
CA LEU A 76 -3.60 8.53 3.38
C LEU A 76 -3.05 9.35 4.55
N VAL A 77 -3.11 8.78 5.75
CA VAL A 77 -2.71 9.41 7.00
C VAL A 77 -1.86 8.41 7.77
N TRP A 78 -0.68 8.85 8.19
CA TRP A 78 0.15 8.14 9.14
C TRP A 78 -0.36 8.38 10.57
N SER A 79 -0.56 7.31 11.33
CA SER A 79 -1.03 7.37 12.73
C SER A 79 0.05 6.96 13.75
N GLN A 80 1.23 6.59 13.27
CA GLN A 80 2.38 6.23 14.09
C GLN A 80 3.55 7.12 13.66
N PHE A 81 4.27 7.62 14.64
CA PHE A 81 5.37 8.56 14.44
C PHE A 81 6.59 8.14 15.28
N PRO A 82 7.81 8.40 14.80
CA PRO A 82 8.13 8.98 13.48
C PRO A 82 7.80 8.01 12.33
N VAL A 83 7.57 8.56 11.12
CA VAL A 83 7.45 7.74 9.91
C VAL A 83 8.86 7.40 9.45
N ARG A 84 9.16 6.09 9.35
CA ARG A 84 10.50 5.60 9.07
C ARG A 84 10.75 5.51 7.58
N VAL A 85 11.84 6.13 7.13
CA VAL A 85 12.23 6.23 5.72
C VAL A 85 13.52 5.45 5.51
N TYR A 86 13.50 4.50 4.58
CA TYR A 86 14.70 3.80 4.11
C TYR A 86 15.05 4.27 2.71
N THR A 87 16.33 4.57 2.50
CA THR A 87 16.88 4.91 1.18
C THR A 87 17.69 3.75 0.67
N GLN A 88 17.21 3.12 -0.41
CA GLN A 88 17.96 2.09 -1.09
C GLN A 88 19.18 2.71 -1.79
N PRO A 89 20.38 2.12 -1.66
CA PRO A 89 21.54 2.53 -2.45
C PRO A 89 21.25 2.45 -3.95
N ALA A 90 21.78 3.41 -4.71
CA ALA A 90 21.67 3.37 -6.16
C ALA A 90 22.42 2.13 -6.72
N PRO A 91 21.93 1.53 -7.82
CA PRO A 91 22.56 0.35 -8.41
C PRO A 91 24.05 0.57 -8.70
N ALA A 92 24.89 -0.44 -8.40
CA ALA A 92 26.33 -0.40 -8.68
C ALA A 92 26.67 -0.25 -10.16
N SER A 93 25.73 -0.60 -11.06
CA SER A 93 25.85 -0.39 -12.50
C SER A 93 25.74 1.10 -12.92
N LEU A 94 25.40 2.01 -12.01
CA LEU A 94 25.18 3.43 -12.27
C LEU A 94 26.08 4.33 -11.38
N PRO A 95 27.40 4.34 -11.57
CA PRO A 95 28.35 5.02 -10.67
C PRO A 95 28.08 6.53 -10.51
N LEU A 96 27.81 7.24 -11.60
CA LEU A 96 27.44 8.67 -11.56
C LEU A 96 26.17 8.95 -10.76
N VAL A 97 25.29 7.96 -10.63
CA VAL A 97 24.10 8.05 -9.79
C VAL A 97 24.47 7.80 -8.33
N GLN A 98 25.33 6.82 -8.05
CA GLN A 98 25.79 6.52 -6.70
C GLN A 98 26.45 7.72 -6.01
N GLU A 99 27.17 8.55 -6.78
CA GLU A 99 27.82 9.75 -6.25
C GLU A 99 26.81 10.81 -5.76
N LYS A 100 25.74 11.07 -6.51
CA LYS A 100 24.80 12.16 -6.22
C LYS A 100 23.53 11.72 -5.46
N TRP A 101 23.18 10.44 -5.54
CA TRP A 101 21.91 9.92 -5.00
C TRP A 101 21.76 10.11 -3.49
N PRO A 102 22.76 9.78 -2.64
CA PRO A 102 22.61 9.95 -1.19
C PRO A 102 22.32 11.39 -0.80
N GLN A 103 23.08 12.34 -1.37
CA GLN A 103 22.92 13.76 -1.11
C GLN A 103 21.56 14.30 -1.57
N ALA A 104 21.12 13.93 -2.78
CA ALA A 104 19.83 14.37 -3.31
C ALA A 104 18.64 13.88 -2.47
N VAL A 105 18.67 12.62 -2.04
CA VAL A 105 17.61 12.03 -1.20
C VAL A 105 17.63 12.64 0.20
N ASP A 106 18.81 12.80 0.80
CA ASP A 106 18.98 13.43 2.12
C ASP A 106 18.42 14.86 2.14
N GLN A 107 18.74 15.68 1.14
CA GLN A 107 18.17 17.03 0.99
C GLN A 107 16.64 17.04 0.94
N ALA A 108 16.03 16.06 0.27
CA ALA A 108 14.58 15.97 0.15
C ALA A 108 13.92 15.50 1.46
N ILE A 109 14.54 14.56 2.17
CA ILE A 109 14.06 14.09 3.49
C ILE A 109 14.17 15.23 4.51
N GLN A 110 15.31 15.91 4.58
CA GLN A 110 15.53 17.04 5.49
C GLN A 110 14.53 18.17 5.26
N ALA A 111 14.18 18.46 3.99
CA ALA A 111 13.17 19.45 3.67
C ALA A 111 11.81 19.14 4.32
N TRP A 112 11.38 17.88 4.30
CA TRP A 112 10.13 17.46 4.95
C TRP A 112 10.28 17.28 6.47
N GLN A 113 11.45 16.88 6.97
CA GLN A 113 11.72 16.75 8.42
C GLN A 113 11.51 18.05 9.19
N ALA A 114 11.72 19.20 8.54
CA ALA A 114 11.43 20.51 9.13
C ALA A 114 9.94 20.68 9.52
N TYR A 115 9.04 19.92 8.90
CA TYR A 115 7.59 20.07 9.06
C TYR A 115 6.86 18.79 9.50
N PHE A 116 7.53 17.64 9.45
CA PHE A 116 6.91 16.34 9.67
C PHE A 116 7.88 15.35 10.32
N PRO A 117 7.47 14.56 11.34
CA PRO A 117 8.37 13.66 12.05
C PRO A 117 8.78 12.46 11.20
N LEU A 118 9.91 12.57 10.51
CA LEU A 118 10.54 11.49 9.74
C LEU A 118 11.83 11.03 10.43
N GLU A 119 12.07 9.73 10.37
CA GLU A 119 13.31 9.11 10.84
C GLU A 119 13.93 8.29 9.71
N VAL A 120 15.23 8.49 9.45
CA VAL A 120 15.95 7.66 8.47
C VAL A 120 16.41 6.38 9.15
N VAL A 121 16.03 5.23 8.59
CA VAL A 121 16.43 3.91 9.08
C VAL A 121 17.35 3.20 8.09
N THR A 122 18.21 2.32 8.60
CA THR A 122 19.19 1.57 7.79
C THR A 122 18.69 0.17 7.39
N ASP A 123 17.73 -0.39 8.14
CA ASP A 123 17.12 -1.68 7.85
C ASP A 123 15.83 -1.48 7.02
N PRO A 124 15.74 -1.99 5.78
CA PRO A 124 14.54 -1.87 4.95
C PRO A 124 13.30 -2.51 5.57
N ASN A 125 13.43 -3.48 6.48
CA ASN A 125 12.29 -4.15 7.10
C ASN A 125 11.54 -3.27 8.11
N GLN A 126 12.23 -2.25 8.62
CA GLN A 126 11.70 -1.26 9.55
C GLN A 126 11.07 -0.05 8.83
N ALA A 127 11.20 0.02 7.50
CA ALA A 127 10.76 1.17 6.74
C ALA A 127 9.24 1.20 6.56
N ASP A 128 8.66 2.37 6.77
CA ASP A 128 7.30 2.71 6.39
C ASP A 128 7.26 3.26 4.96
N ILE A 129 8.31 3.98 4.56
CA ILE A 129 8.55 4.52 3.21
C ILE A 129 9.90 4.04 2.68
N THR A 130 9.92 3.43 1.50
CA THR A 130 11.17 3.04 0.82
C THR A 130 11.40 3.88 -0.43
N ILE A 131 12.58 4.50 -0.55
CA ILE A 131 12.98 5.32 -1.70
C ILE A 131 14.05 4.58 -2.51
N SER A 132 13.88 4.50 -3.83
CA SER A 132 14.79 3.74 -4.71
C SER A 132 15.07 4.43 -6.04
N ALA A 133 16.30 4.29 -6.52
CA ALA A 133 16.81 4.83 -7.78
C ALA A 133 16.53 3.86 -8.94
N VAL A 134 15.27 3.71 -9.32
CA VAL A 134 14.82 2.81 -10.41
C VAL A 134 13.88 3.55 -11.35
N ASP A 135 13.93 3.22 -12.65
CA ASP A 135 12.96 3.74 -13.61
C ASP A 135 11.55 3.25 -13.24
N PRO A 136 10.55 4.17 -13.11
CA PRO A 136 9.18 3.76 -12.85
C PRO A 136 8.65 2.82 -13.94
N THR A 137 7.95 1.78 -13.53
CA THR A 137 7.53 0.66 -14.41
C THR A 137 6.42 1.04 -15.41
N GLN A 138 5.71 2.15 -15.19
CA GLN A 138 4.58 2.57 -16.03
C GLN A 138 4.91 3.74 -16.96
N ARG A 139 4.74 3.50 -18.27
CA ARG A 139 4.65 4.55 -19.30
C ARG A 139 3.21 5.07 -19.32
N SER A 140 2.96 6.30 -18.88
CA SER A 140 1.66 6.93 -19.10
C SER A 140 1.65 7.55 -20.50
N GLN A 141 0.79 7.06 -21.41
CA GLN A 141 0.57 7.66 -22.73
C GLN A 141 1.87 7.91 -23.52
N GLY A 142 2.77 6.93 -23.56
CA GLY A 142 4.05 7.04 -24.28
C GLY A 142 5.11 7.92 -23.64
N ARG A 143 4.82 8.60 -22.52
CA ARG A 143 5.81 9.36 -21.73
C ARG A 143 6.29 8.54 -20.55
N VAL A 144 7.60 8.50 -20.34
CA VAL A 144 8.18 7.85 -19.16
C VAL A 144 8.06 8.78 -17.97
N ARG A 145 7.51 8.28 -16.86
CA ARG A 145 7.44 9.02 -15.60
C ARG A 145 8.84 9.21 -15.03
N SER A 146 9.12 10.40 -14.52
CA SER A 146 10.38 10.71 -13.82
C SER A 146 10.42 10.08 -12.43
N ALA A 147 9.27 9.96 -11.79
CA ALA A 147 9.15 9.33 -10.50
C ALA A 147 7.72 8.80 -10.28
N GLU A 148 7.54 7.98 -9.26
CA GLU A 148 6.25 7.44 -8.86
C GLU A 148 6.22 7.01 -7.39
N THR A 149 5.15 7.38 -6.71
CA THR A 149 4.78 6.87 -5.39
C THR A 149 3.65 5.85 -5.49
N ARG A 150 3.79 4.75 -4.75
CA ARG A 150 2.76 3.72 -4.58
C ARG A 150 2.58 3.43 -3.10
N PHE A 151 1.39 2.99 -2.71
CA PHE A 151 1.15 2.47 -1.37
C PHE A 151 0.59 1.04 -1.43
N LYS A 152 0.90 0.24 -0.41
CA LYS A 152 0.34 -1.09 -0.18
C LYS A 152 -0.31 -1.12 1.19
N LEU A 153 -1.53 -1.66 1.25
CA LEU A 153 -2.23 -1.90 2.52
C LEU A 153 -1.88 -3.26 3.09
N TYR A 154 -1.84 -3.37 4.41
CA TYR A 154 -1.63 -4.60 5.16
C TYR A 154 -2.28 -4.49 6.54
N VAL A 155 -2.36 -5.60 7.27
CA VAL A 155 -2.74 -5.62 8.69
C VAL A 155 -1.45 -5.77 9.50
N ASP A 156 -1.19 -4.84 10.42
CA ASP A 156 0.00 -4.89 11.26
C ASP A 156 -0.12 -5.91 12.41
N ASP A 157 0.97 -6.11 13.14
CA ASP A 157 1.01 -7.07 14.25
C ASP A 157 0.05 -6.72 15.39
N GLN A 158 -0.38 -5.45 15.47
CA GLN A 158 -1.41 -4.97 16.40
C GLN A 158 -2.82 -5.05 15.80
N GLN A 159 -3.00 -5.80 14.71
CA GLN A 159 -4.28 -5.99 14.02
C GLN A 159 -4.90 -4.69 13.50
N ARG A 160 -4.09 -3.69 13.14
CA ARG A 160 -4.59 -2.45 12.53
C ARG A 160 -4.42 -2.45 11.03
N LEU A 161 -5.37 -1.82 10.33
CA LEU A 161 -5.22 -1.55 8.90
C LEU A 161 -4.13 -0.49 8.71
N SER A 162 -3.01 -0.88 8.11
CA SER A 162 -1.81 -0.06 7.95
C SER A 162 -1.37 0.00 6.49
N HIS A 163 -0.40 0.87 6.20
CA HIS A 163 0.14 1.01 4.85
C HIS A 163 1.64 1.25 4.84
N ARG A 164 2.30 0.88 3.74
CA ARG A 164 3.68 1.23 3.42
C ARG A 164 3.72 1.89 2.05
N CYS A 165 4.65 2.81 1.86
CA CYS A 165 4.84 3.52 0.61
C CYS A 165 6.17 3.13 -0.05
N THR A 166 6.17 3.10 -1.38
CA THR A 166 7.39 2.96 -2.18
C THR A 166 7.48 4.12 -3.15
N ILE A 167 8.64 4.76 -3.17
CA ILE A 167 9.00 5.85 -4.05
C ILE A 167 10.07 5.34 -5.01
N GLN A 168 9.80 5.46 -6.29
CA GLN A 168 10.72 5.11 -7.37
C GLN A 168 11.07 6.38 -8.14
N VAL A 169 12.35 6.72 -8.22
CA VAL A 169 12.83 7.90 -8.92
C VAL A 169 13.82 7.50 -10.00
N ARG A 170 13.59 8.00 -11.20
CA ARG A 170 14.55 7.88 -12.30
C ARG A 170 15.85 8.56 -11.92
N ALA A 171 16.91 7.77 -11.96
CA ALA A 171 18.20 8.21 -11.45
C ALA A 171 19.08 8.94 -12.50
N ASN A 172 18.72 8.86 -13.80
CA ASN A 172 19.42 9.58 -14.87
C ASN A 172 18.98 11.06 -14.98
N GLN A 173 19.13 11.81 -13.88
CA GLN A 173 18.80 13.23 -13.78
C GLN A 173 19.90 13.96 -13.00
N THR A 174 19.94 15.30 -13.01
CA THR A 174 20.87 16.05 -12.14
C THR A 174 20.47 15.90 -10.68
N GLU A 175 21.40 16.12 -9.75
CA GLU A 175 21.13 16.05 -8.30
C GLU A 175 19.91 16.90 -7.90
N THR A 176 19.82 18.14 -8.38
CA THR A 176 18.69 19.05 -8.12
C THR A 176 17.35 18.47 -8.57
N TYR A 177 17.30 17.80 -9.72
CA TYR A 177 16.06 17.18 -10.20
C TYR A 177 15.71 15.90 -9.44
N ILE A 178 16.71 15.11 -9.02
CA ILE A 178 16.50 13.98 -8.13
C ILE A 178 15.91 14.47 -6.79
N ALA A 179 16.53 15.46 -6.17
CA ALA A 179 16.05 16.03 -4.90
C ALA A 179 14.62 16.58 -5.03
N ALA A 180 14.33 17.29 -6.13
CA ALA A 180 12.99 17.79 -6.42
C ALA A 180 11.95 16.67 -6.60
N ALA A 181 12.30 15.61 -7.36
CA ALA A 181 11.43 14.47 -7.58
C ALA A 181 11.17 13.71 -6.27
N VAL A 182 12.22 13.42 -5.49
CA VAL A 182 12.08 12.78 -4.17
C VAL A 182 11.23 13.64 -3.23
N ARG A 183 11.42 14.96 -3.21
CA ARG A 183 10.60 15.88 -2.39
C ARG A 183 9.13 15.81 -2.78
N HIS A 184 8.83 15.81 -4.08
CA HIS A 184 7.47 15.71 -4.60
C HIS A 184 6.81 14.38 -4.21
N GLU A 185 7.49 13.27 -4.51
CA GLU A 185 6.98 11.92 -4.22
C GLU A 185 6.86 11.67 -2.71
N LEU A 186 7.76 12.20 -1.89
CA LEU A 186 7.65 12.14 -0.44
C LEU A 186 6.38 12.86 0.04
N GLY A 187 6.02 14.01 -0.56
CA GLY A 187 4.74 14.67 -0.30
C GLY A 187 3.52 13.77 -0.56
N HIS A 188 3.54 12.98 -1.64
CA HIS A 188 2.51 11.97 -1.89
C HIS A 188 2.52 10.87 -0.82
N ALA A 189 3.69 10.34 -0.48
CA ALA A 189 3.83 9.29 0.52
C ALA A 189 3.43 9.75 1.94
N LEU A 190 3.50 11.05 2.22
CA LEU A 190 3.01 11.65 3.46
C LEU A 190 1.51 11.92 3.47
N GLY A 191 0.83 11.85 2.32
CA GLY A 191 -0.63 11.89 2.27
C GLY A 191 -1.22 12.87 1.26
N ILE A 192 -0.42 13.73 0.63
CA ILE A 192 -0.90 14.67 -0.40
C ILE A 192 -1.14 13.91 -1.70
N TRP A 193 -2.23 13.13 -1.78
CA TRP A 193 -2.54 12.26 -2.92
C TRP A 193 -3.25 13.03 -4.05
N GLY A 194 -2.56 14.03 -4.59
CA GLY A 194 -3.03 14.97 -5.59
C GLY A 194 -1.92 15.95 -5.93
N HIS A 195 -2.22 16.95 -6.76
CA HIS A 195 -1.22 17.93 -7.19
C HIS A 195 -1.71 19.36 -7.01
N SER A 196 -0.77 20.26 -6.72
CA SER A 196 -1.01 21.68 -6.87
C SER A 196 -1.05 22.07 -8.36
N ARG A 197 -1.77 23.16 -8.63
CA ARG A 197 -1.81 23.83 -9.94
C ARG A 197 -0.77 24.95 -10.05
N LEU A 198 -0.07 25.29 -8.96
CA LEU A 198 0.90 26.38 -8.94
C LEU A 198 2.33 25.84 -8.95
N LYS A 199 3.14 26.34 -9.89
CA LYS A 199 4.57 25.96 -10.05
C LYS A 199 5.47 26.36 -8.87
N THR A 200 4.95 27.13 -7.93
CA THR A 200 5.64 27.58 -6.70
C THR A 200 5.53 26.57 -5.56
N ASP A 201 4.81 25.47 -5.76
CA ASP A 201 4.59 24.46 -4.75
C ASP A 201 5.38 23.20 -5.10
N ALA A 202 5.85 22.48 -4.08
CA ALA A 202 6.60 21.25 -4.29
C ALA A 202 5.75 20.19 -5.00
N LEU A 203 4.43 20.18 -4.77
CA LEU A 203 3.49 19.22 -5.35
C LEU A 203 2.89 19.69 -6.69
N TYR A 204 3.50 20.63 -7.39
CA TYR A 204 3.12 20.95 -8.77
C TYR A 204 3.34 19.75 -9.69
N PHE A 205 2.34 19.41 -10.51
CA PHE A 205 2.30 18.16 -11.30
C PHE A 205 3.41 18.01 -12.37
N SER A 206 4.17 19.07 -12.66
CA SER A 206 5.14 19.07 -13.74
C SER A 206 6.51 19.53 -13.27
N GLN A 207 7.55 18.87 -13.78
CA GLN A 207 8.93 19.29 -13.54
C GLN A 207 9.18 20.68 -14.14
N VAL A 208 9.73 21.58 -13.35
CA VAL A 208 10.08 22.95 -13.75
C VAL A 208 11.59 23.19 -13.66
N ARG A 209 12.09 24.18 -14.41
CA ARG A 209 13.54 24.51 -14.47
C ARG A 209 14.14 24.84 -13.10
N THR A 210 13.36 25.49 -12.24
CA THR A 210 13.76 25.87 -10.88
C THR A 210 12.76 25.23 -9.92
N PRO A 211 13.05 24.02 -9.41
CA PRO A 211 12.13 23.32 -8.52
C PRO A 211 11.82 24.13 -7.26
N ALA A 212 10.55 24.21 -6.91
CA ALA A 212 10.10 24.92 -5.72
C ALA A 212 10.47 24.16 -4.44
N PRO A 213 10.73 24.87 -3.33
CA PRO A 213 10.73 24.26 -2.00
C PRO A 213 9.31 23.86 -1.59
N ILE A 214 9.17 23.22 -0.42
CA ILE A 214 7.86 23.00 0.20
C ILE A 214 7.26 24.37 0.53
N SER A 215 6.06 24.63 0.02
CA SER A 215 5.33 25.88 0.19
C SER A 215 4.40 25.83 1.42
N ALA A 216 3.92 26.99 1.87
CA ALA A 216 2.87 27.04 2.88
C ALA A 216 1.58 26.34 2.41
N ARG A 217 1.26 26.41 1.10
CA ARG A 217 0.11 25.71 0.52
C ARG A 217 0.24 24.20 0.58
N ASP A 218 1.45 23.66 0.38
CA ASP A 218 1.73 22.23 0.56
C ASP A 218 1.43 21.81 2.02
N MET A 219 1.89 22.61 2.98
CA MET A 219 1.67 22.35 4.41
C MET A 219 0.22 22.52 4.85
N ASN A 220 -0.48 23.54 4.36
CA ASN A 220 -1.91 23.74 4.62
C ASN A 220 -2.72 22.56 4.06
N THR A 221 -2.36 22.09 2.86
CA THR A 221 -3.00 20.93 2.25
C THR A 221 -2.74 19.66 3.06
N LEU A 222 -1.50 19.42 3.48
CA LEU A 222 -1.15 18.27 4.33
C LEU A 222 -1.91 18.31 5.67
N LYS A 223 -1.98 19.47 6.32
CA LYS A 223 -2.75 19.65 7.56
C LYS A 223 -4.22 19.30 7.34
N ARG A 224 -4.84 19.78 6.26
CA ARG A 224 -6.24 19.43 5.93
C ARG A 224 -6.45 17.95 5.67
N VAL A 225 -5.49 17.27 5.01
CA VAL A 225 -5.49 15.81 4.84
C VAL A 225 -5.52 15.08 6.18
N TYR A 226 -4.68 15.50 7.13
CA TYR A 226 -4.59 14.87 8.45
C TYR A 226 -5.79 15.14 9.36
N GLN A 227 -6.63 16.12 9.03
CA GLN A 227 -7.90 16.38 9.70
C GLN A 227 -9.05 15.51 9.17
N GLN A 228 -8.83 14.73 8.12
CA GLN A 228 -9.89 13.93 7.51
C GLN A 228 -10.02 12.54 8.15
N PRO A 229 -11.22 11.94 8.08
CA PRO A 229 -11.41 10.55 8.45
C PRO A 229 -10.60 9.59 7.54
N THR A 230 -10.00 8.58 8.15
CA THR A 230 -9.33 7.47 7.47
C THR A 230 -9.63 6.14 8.16
N ARG A 231 -9.57 5.05 7.40
CA ARG A 231 -9.60 3.69 7.94
C ARG A 231 -8.22 3.22 8.42
N LEU A 232 -7.16 3.94 8.08
CA LEU A 232 -5.79 3.60 8.46
C LEU A 232 -5.57 3.80 9.97
N GLY A 233 -4.74 2.97 10.58
CA GLY A 233 -4.36 3.08 11.99
C GLY A 233 -5.39 2.54 12.99
N TRP A 234 -6.48 1.94 12.52
CA TRP A 234 -7.55 1.40 13.38
C TRP A 234 -7.60 -0.13 13.32
N PRO A 235 -8.02 -0.81 14.41
CA PRO A 235 -8.13 -2.28 14.44
C PRO A 235 -9.12 -2.82 13.40
N VAL A 236 -8.74 -3.85 12.65
CA VAL A 236 -9.67 -4.58 11.78
C VAL A 236 -10.69 -5.35 12.63
N GLN A 237 -11.94 -5.41 12.17
CA GLN A 237 -12.99 -6.12 12.87
C GLN A 237 -13.03 -7.58 12.39
N GLN A 238 -13.20 -8.53 13.30
CA GLN A 238 -13.48 -9.92 12.93
C GLN A 238 -14.98 -10.04 12.64
N SER A 239 -15.36 -10.54 11.47
CA SER A 239 -16.75 -10.91 11.23
C SER A 239 -17.10 -12.12 12.11
N SER A 240 -17.97 -11.94 13.10
CA SER A 240 -18.63 -13.06 13.75
C SER A 240 -19.71 -13.58 12.79
N ASP A 241 -19.44 -14.67 12.09
CA ASP A 241 -20.44 -15.36 11.27
C ASP A 241 -21.42 -16.06 12.24
N THR A 242 -22.42 -15.31 12.74
CA THR A 242 -23.46 -15.81 13.65
C THR A 242 -24.77 -16.07 12.89
N SER A 243 -24.66 -16.67 11.70
CA SER A 243 -25.79 -17.20 10.94
C SER A 243 -25.64 -18.70 10.71
N ALA A 244 -25.41 -19.46 11.79
CA ALA A 244 -25.81 -20.86 11.82
C ALA A 244 -27.25 -20.90 12.36
N PRO A 245 -28.26 -21.37 11.59
CA PRO A 245 -29.57 -21.61 12.15
C PRO A 245 -29.44 -22.62 13.30
N PRO A 246 -30.24 -22.48 14.38
CA PRO A 246 -30.23 -23.46 15.46
C PRO A 246 -30.53 -24.84 14.87
N ALA A 247 -29.73 -25.83 15.23
CA ALA A 247 -30.04 -27.22 14.92
C ALA A 247 -31.40 -27.54 15.57
N GLU A 248 -32.40 -27.83 14.74
CA GLU A 248 -33.68 -28.33 15.21
C GLU A 248 -33.48 -29.66 15.95
N PRO A 249 -34.26 -29.90 17.02
CA PRO A 249 -34.09 -31.04 17.92
C PRO A 249 -34.36 -32.41 17.28
#